data_AF-A0AAI8KUE6-F1
#
_entry.id   AF-A0AAI8KUE6-F1
#
_cell.length_a   1.000
_cell.length_b   1.000
_cell.length_c   1.000
_cell.angle_alpha   90.00
_cell.angle_beta   90.00
_cell.angle_gamma   90.00
#
_symmetry.space_group_name_H-M   'P 1'
#
loop_
_entity.id
_entity.type
_entity.pdbx_description
1 polymer ?
#
loop_
_entity_poly.entity_id
_entity_poly.type
_entity_poly.pdbx_seq_one_letter_code
_entity_poly.pdbx_strand_id
1 'polypeptide(L)'
;MIGDDLWPRFNQYLADTHEAYKAGRDEEMLELFMRLTGGPDADIAAGKQHPYWALSVALAHTLVKDAMVLNDYKIPTNRLARITQSVLVTTEGPITEPQMAGLPTDFFDRAAKAIAAATPQTERHTLDGQGHVVAPELMARVLKTFFDQ
;
A
#
# COMPACT_ATOMS: atom_id res chain seq x y z
N MET A 1 2.86 4.41 18.03
CA MET A 1 1.87 4.75 17.00
C MET A 1 1.69 3.57 16.06
N ILE A 2 0.66 3.58 15.23
CA ILE A 2 0.45 2.52 14.23
C ILE A 2 1.61 2.61 13.24
N GLY A 3 2.41 1.54 13.17
CA GLY A 3 3.59 1.48 12.31
C GLY A 3 4.92 1.88 12.94
N ASP A 4 5.01 2.12 14.26
CA ASP A 4 6.33 2.34 14.93
C ASP A 4 7.29 1.17 14.69
N ASP A 5 6.76 -0.05 14.61
CA ASP A 5 7.46 -1.28 14.29
C ASP A 5 8.04 -1.30 12.87
N LEU A 6 7.48 -0.50 11.96
CA LEU A 6 7.91 -0.40 10.56
C LEU A 6 8.63 0.92 10.25
N TRP A 7 8.60 1.87 11.17
CA TRP A 7 9.15 3.21 10.98
C TRP A 7 10.60 3.22 10.48
N PRO A 8 11.52 2.43 11.04
CA PRO A 8 12.90 2.40 10.55
C PRO A 8 12.99 1.92 9.09
N ARG A 9 12.19 0.90 8.73
CA ARG A 9 12.15 0.34 7.37
C ARG A 9 11.60 1.36 6.37
N PHE A 10 10.50 2.04 6.72
CA PHE A 10 9.91 3.07 5.87
C PHE A 10 10.86 4.25 5.66
N ASN A 11 11.53 4.75 6.70
CA ASN A 11 12.48 5.85 6.54
C ASN A 11 13.67 5.48 5.64
N GLN A 12 14.20 4.26 5.80
CA GLN A 12 15.29 3.79 4.97
C GLN A 12 14.84 3.71 3.49
N TYR A 13 13.68 3.12 3.24
CA TYR A 13 13.09 3.09 1.89
C TYR A 13 12.89 4.48 1.29
N LEU A 14 12.35 5.43 2.05
CA LEU A 14 12.15 6.81 1.59
C LEU A 14 13.48 7.48 1.22
N ALA A 15 14.52 7.31 2.05
CA ALA A 15 15.85 7.86 1.78
C ALA A 15 16.48 7.24 0.52
N ASP A 16 16.48 5.91 0.43
CA ASP A 16 17.09 5.18 -0.70
C ASP A 16 16.37 5.46 -2.01
N THR A 17 15.03 5.52 -1.98
CA THR A 17 14.22 5.83 -3.17
C THR A 17 14.48 7.25 -3.67
N HIS A 18 14.65 8.21 -2.75
CA HIS A 18 14.97 9.59 -3.11
C HIS A 18 16.35 9.73 -3.75
N GLU A 19 17.35 9.00 -3.25
CA GLU A 19 18.69 8.98 -3.83
C GLU A 19 18.72 8.26 -5.18
N ALA A 20 18.02 7.13 -5.33
CA ALA A 20 17.87 6.44 -6.61
C ALA A 20 17.15 7.32 -7.66
N TYR A 21 16.11 8.04 -7.25
CA TYR A 21 15.39 9.00 -8.09
C TYR A 21 16.30 10.12 -8.59
N LYS A 22 17.06 10.78 -7.70
CA LYS A 22 18.02 11.84 -8.10
C LYS A 22 19.07 11.34 -9.07
N ALA A 23 19.46 10.07 -8.97
CA ALA A 23 20.47 9.45 -9.81
C ALA A 23 19.92 8.82 -11.10
N GLY A 24 18.60 8.87 -11.34
CA GLY A 24 17.97 8.26 -12.52
C GLY A 24 18.06 6.73 -12.55
N ARG A 25 18.08 6.09 -11.38
CA ARG A 25 18.21 4.62 -11.25
C ARG A 25 16.82 3.99 -11.10
N ASP A 26 16.06 4.00 -12.18
CA ASP A 26 14.65 3.56 -12.20
C ASP A 26 14.47 2.10 -11.79
N GLU A 27 15.34 1.20 -12.27
CA GLU A 27 15.26 -0.21 -11.89
C GLU A 27 15.49 -0.42 -10.39
N GLU A 28 16.43 0.32 -9.79
CA GLU A 28 16.70 0.28 -8.35
C GLU A 28 15.49 0.77 -7.54
N MET A 29 14.79 1.82 -8.00
CA MET A 29 13.56 2.27 -7.33
C MET A 29 12.50 1.17 -7.30
N LEU A 30 12.32 0.43 -8.39
CA LEU A 30 11.38 -0.70 -8.44
C LEU A 30 11.78 -1.82 -7.49
N GLU A 31 13.07 -2.18 -7.45
CA GLU A 31 13.56 -3.19 -6.52
C GLU A 31 13.40 -2.78 -5.05
N LEU A 32 13.71 -1.52 -4.72
CA LEU A 32 13.53 -0.97 -3.38
C LEU A 32 12.07 -1.09 -2.93
N PHE A 33 11.12 -0.81 -3.83
CA PHE A 33 9.69 -0.96 -3.56
C PHE A 33 9.30 -2.42 -3.33
N MET A 34 9.73 -3.35 -4.18
CA MET A 34 9.44 -4.77 -4.00
C MET A 34 10.05 -5.33 -2.70
N ARG A 35 11.28 -4.92 -2.36
CA ARG A 35 11.90 -5.29 -1.09
C ARG A 35 11.18 -4.67 0.09
N LEU A 36 10.67 -3.45 -0.02
CA LEU A 36 9.91 -2.81 1.05
C LEU A 36 8.72 -3.68 1.47
N THR A 37 7.93 -4.16 0.51
CA THR A 37 6.78 -5.03 0.80
C THR A 37 7.20 -6.41 1.28
N GLY A 38 8.41 -6.86 0.95
CA GLY A 38 8.97 -8.15 1.38
C GLY A 38 9.13 -9.17 0.26
N GLY A 39 9.08 -8.72 -0.99
CA GLY A 39 9.41 -9.53 -2.16
C GLY A 39 10.81 -10.13 -2.03
N PRO A 40 10.96 -11.46 -2.16
CA PRO A 40 12.27 -12.12 -2.14
C PRO A 40 13.15 -11.65 -3.31
N ASP A 41 14.47 -11.57 -3.10
CA ASP A 41 15.41 -11.22 -4.18
C ASP A 41 15.34 -12.21 -5.36
N ALA A 42 14.99 -13.48 -5.09
CA ALA A 42 14.76 -14.49 -6.13
C ALA A 42 13.56 -14.15 -7.03
N ASP A 43 12.46 -13.66 -6.43
CA ASP A 43 11.27 -13.24 -7.19
C ASP A 43 11.56 -11.97 -8.00
N ILE A 44 12.33 -11.04 -7.44
CA ILE A 44 12.81 -9.84 -8.15
C ILE A 44 13.67 -10.26 -9.35
N ALA A 45 14.64 -11.14 -9.15
CA ALA A 45 15.53 -11.64 -10.20
C ALA A 45 14.77 -12.40 -11.30
N ALA A 46 13.77 -13.20 -10.93
CA ALA A 46 12.87 -13.85 -11.88
C ALA A 46 12.02 -12.81 -12.65
N GLY A 47 11.51 -11.80 -11.95
CA GLY A 47 10.76 -10.69 -12.52
C GLY A 47 11.50 -10.00 -13.66
N LYS A 48 12.80 -9.72 -13.47
CA LYS A 48 13.67 -9.12 -14.50
C LYS A 48 13.72 -9.86 -15.84
N GLN A 49 13.38 -11.15 -15.86
CA GLN A 49 13.35 -11.95 -17.09
C GLN A 49 12.03 -11.81 -17.87
N HIS A 50 11.02 -11.16 -17.30
CA HIS A 50 9.71 -10.99 -17.92
C HIS A 50 9.57 -9.61 -18.59
N PRO A 51 8.90 -9.51 -19.76
CA PRO A 51 8.67 -8.23 -20.44
C PRO A 51 7.95 -7.17 -19.59
N TYR A 52 7.11 -7.62 -18.65
CA TYR A 52 6.41 -6.73 -17.73
C TYR A 52 7.36 -5.93 -16.82
N TRP A 53 8.54 -6.46 -16.53
CA TRP A 53 9.53 -5.75 -15.72
C TRP A 53 9.97 -4.43 -16.36
N ALA A 54 10.28 -4.44 -17.66
CA ALA A 54 10.67 -3.23 -18.38
C ALA A 54 9.56 -2.16 -18.36
N LEU A 55 8.29 -2.58 -18.40
CA LEU A 55 7.14 -1.69 -18.27
C LEU A 55 7.06 -1.09 -16.85
N SER A 56 7.28 -1.90 -15.82
CA SER A 56 7.32 -1.43 -14.43
C SER A 56 8.48 -0.47 -14.18
N VAL A 57 9.67 -0.74 -14.73
CA VAL A 57 10.84 0.16 -14.63
C VAL A 57 10.55 1.51 -15.28
N ALA A 58 9.89 1.54 -16.45
CA ALA A 58 9.51 2.79 -17.10
C ALA A 58 8.56 3.65 -16.24
N LEU A 59 7.81 3.03 -15.33
CA LEU A 59 6.94 3.70 -14.37
C LEU A 59 7.61 3.96 -13.01
N ALA A 60 8.79 3.41 -12.74
CA ALA A 60 9.40 3.46 -11.40
C ALA A 60 9.68 4.88 -10.90
N HIS A 61 9.88 5.85 -11.80
CA HIS A 61 9.99 7.27 -11.47
C HIS A 61 8.73 7.84 -10.78
N THR A 62 7.59 7.13 -10.79
CA THR A 62 6.40 7.52 -10.02
C THR A 62 6.44 7.05 -8.58
N LEU A 63 7.27 6.06 -8.22
CA LEU A 63 7.36 5.52 -6.86
C LEU A 63 7.82 6.57 -5.84
N VAL A 64 8.65 7.53 -6.27
CA VAL A 64 9.02 8.68 -5.42
C VAL A 64 7.79 9.53 -5.05
N LYS A 65 6.81 9.63 -5.95
CA LYS A 65 5.56 10.36 -5.69
C LYS A 65 4.71 9.59 -4.69
N ASP A 66 4.63 8.27 -4.81
CA ASP A 66 3.91 7.42 -3.85
C ASP A 66 4.53 7.56 -2.46
N ALA A 67 5.86 7.46 -2.37
CA ALA A 67 6.63 7.71 -1.15
C ALA A 67 6.31 9.08 -0.51
N MET A 68 6.24 10.14 -1.31
CA MET A 68 5.90 11.50 -0.84
C MET A 68 4.43 11.61 -0.39
N VAL A 69 3.49 11.03 -1.13
CA VAL A 69 2.04 11.11 -0.85
C VAL A 69 1.69 10.36 0.43
N LEU A 70 2.41 9.28 0.74
CA LEU A 70 2.17 8.47 1.93
C LEU A 70 2.45 9.23 3.25
N ASN A 71 2.95 10.48 3.20
CA ASN A 71 3.10 11.36 4.37
C ASN A 71 3.93 10.69 5.48
N ASP A 72 5.09 10.16 5.09
CA ASP A 72 5.92 9.30 5.91
C ASP A 72 5.14 8.11 6.51
N TYR A 73 4.09 7.58 5.87
CA TYR A 73 3.21 6.54 6.43
C TYR A 73 2.45 6.96 7.72
N LYS A 74 2.34 8.27 8.00
CA LYS A 74 1.57 8.79 9.14
C LYS A 74 0.14 9.09 8.73
N ILE A 75 -0.81 8.60 9.55
CA ILE A 75 -2.24 8.86 9.34
C ILE A 75 -2.59 10.29 9.79
N PRO A 76 -3.09 11.16 8.89
CA PRO A 76 -3.35 12.56 9.21
C PRO A 76 -4.72 12.73 9.89
N THR A 77 -4.84 12.27 11.14
CA THR A 77 -6.11 12.21 11.90
C THR A 77 -6.89 13.53 11.90
N ASN A 78 -6.22 14.66 12.14
CA ASN A 78 -6.85 15.99 12.12
C ASN A 78 -7.46 16.38 10.76
N ARG A 79 -6.94 15.84 9.65
CA ARG A 79 -7.50 16.07 8.31
C ARG A 79 -8.66 15.13 8.05
N LEU A 80 -8.51 13.85 8.42
CA LEU A 80 -9.57 12.84 8.29
C LEU A 80 -10.83 13.23 9.08
N ALA A 81 -10.66 13.82 10.26
CA ALA A 81 -11.77 14.30 11.09
C ALA A 81 -12.63 15.40 10.46
N ARG A 82 -12.14 16.03 9.38
CA ARG A 82 -12.88 17.07 8.62
C ARG A 82 -13.71 16.51 7.48
N ILE A 83 -13.62 15.22 7.19
CA ILE A 83 -14.42 14.59 6.14
C ILE A 83 -15.86 14.48 6.65
N THR A 84 -16.80 15.05 5.90
CA THR A 84 -18.24 15.08 6.25
C THR A 84 -19.09 14.16 5.39
N GLN A 85 -18.49 13.51 4.38
CA GLN A 85 -19.15 12.51 3.54
C GLN A 85 -18.99 11.14 4.20
N SER A 86 -19.93 10.23 3.92
CA SER A 86 -19.73 8.80 4.22
C SER A 86 -18.47 8.30 3.55
N VAL A 87 -17.70 7.47 4.25
CA VAL A 87 -16.45 6.88 3.79
C VAL A 87 -16.54 5.36 3.93
N LEU A 88 -16.24 4.65 2.85
CA LEU A 88 -16.05 3.21 2.88
C LEU A 88 -14.55 2.89 2.93
N VAL A 89 -14.15 2.10 3.93
CA VAL A 89 -12.80 1.54 4.03
C VAL A 89 -12.88 0.04 3.83
N THR A 90 -12.26 -0.45 2.76
CA THR A 90 -12.16 -1.89 2.47
C THR A 90 -10.74 -2.38 2.67
N THR A 91 -10.57 -3.53 3.32
CA THR A 91 -9.31 -4.28 3.35
C THR A 91 -9.56 -5.72 2.96
N GLU A 92 -8.50 -6.46 2.68
CA GLU A 92 -8.52 -7.92 2.84
C GLU A 92 -8.34 -8.29 4.33
N GLY A 93 -8.48 -9.57 4.65
CA GLY A 93 -8.04 -10.18 5.90
C GLY A 93 -6.53 -10.12 6.12
N PRO A 94 -6.00 -10.94 7.04
CA PRO A 94 -4.57 -10.95 7.34
C PRO A 94 -3.72 -11.19 6.08
N ILE A 95 -2.59 -10.49 5.98
CA ILE A 95 -1.63 -10.70 4.88
C ILE A 95 -1.14 -12.14 4.92
N THR A 96 -1.27 -12.85 3.80
CA THR A 96 -0.78 -14.24 3.65
C THR A 96 0.19 -14.39 2.47
N GLU A 97 0.32 -13.35 1.65
CA GLU A 97 1.09 -13.32 0.43
C GLU A 97 2.59 -13.24 0.75
N PRO A 98 3.41 -14.17 0.22
CA PRO A 98 4.87 -14.15 0.43
C PRO A 98 5.51 -12.82 0.00
N GLN A 99 4.99 -12.17 -1.05
CA GLN A 99 5.50 -10.92 -1.58
C GLN A 99 5.26 -9.71 -0.66
N MET A 100 4.43 -9.88 0.38
CA MET A 100 4.12 -8.87 1.39
C MET A 100 4.64 -9.25 2.79
N ALA A 101 5.54 -10.24 2.89
CA ALA A 101 6.07 -10.75 4.17
C ALA A 101 6.92 -9.71 4.96
N GLY A 102 7.25 -8.57 4.36
CA GLY A 102 7.92 -7.45 5.00
C GLY A 102 7.00 -6.60 5.89
N LEU A 103 5.68 -6.86 5.83
CA LEU A 103 4.66 -6.19 6.61
C LEU A 103 4.08 -7.14 7.69
N PRO A 104 3.69 -6.64 8.87
CA PRO A 104 2.93 -7.39 9.85
C PRO A 104 1.61 -7.87 9.24
N THR A 105 1.15 -9.06 9.62
CA THR A 105 -0.05 -9.67 9.02
C THR A 105 -1.31 -8.83 9.20
N ASP A 106 -1.36 -7.98 10.23
CA ASP A 106 -2.48 -7.08 10.54
C ASP A 106 -2.24 -5.63 10.08
N PHE A 107 -1.22 -5.36 9.26
CA PHE A 107 -0.85 -4.00 8.83
C PHE A 107 -2.03 -3.19 8.27
N PHE A 108 -2.78 -3.75 7.31
CA PHE A 108 -3.93 -3.07 6.71
C PHE A 108 -5.11 -2.96 7.67
N ASP A 109 -5.33 -3.94 8.55
CA ASP A 109 -6.37 -3.88 9.59
C ASP A 109 -6.09 -2.75 10.60
N ARG A 110 -4.83 -2.59 11.04
CA ARG A 110 -4.40 -1.48 11.91
C ARG A 110 -4.67 -0.13 11.23
N ALA A 111 -4.29 0.01 9.96
CA ALA A 111 -4.52 1.24 9.20
C ALA A 111 -6.01 1.55 9.05
N ALA A 112 -6.83 0.55 8.69
CA ALA A 112 -8.27 0.72 8.54
C ALA A 112 -8.97 1.10 9.85
N LYS A 113 -8.57 0.50 10.98
CA LYS A 113 -9.08 0.87 12.31
C LYS A 113 -8.77 2.33 12.64
N ALA A 114 -7.57 2.78 12.33
CA ALA A 114 -7.17 4.16 12.60
C ALA A 114 -7.89 5.19 11.72
N ILE A 115 -8.08 4.87 10.44
CA ILE A 115 -8.84 5.71 9.51
C ILE A 115 -10.29 5.82 10.00
N ALA A 116 -10.93 4.69 10.34
CA ALA A 116 -12.30 4.67 10.84
C ALA A 116 -12.45 5.41 12.17
N ALA A 117 -11.47 5.28 13.09
CA ALA A 117 -11.49 6.02 14.35
C ALA A 117 -11.32 7.54 14.17
N ALA A 118 -10.63 7.98 13.10
CA ALA A 118 -10.38 9.39 12.82
C ALA A 118 -11.45 10.03 11.93
N THR A 119 -12.32 9.25 11.29
CA THR A 119 -13.25 9.72 10.26
C THR A 119 -14.71 9.52 10.74
N PRO A 120 -15.51 10.60 10.92
CA PRO A 120 -16.79 10.52 11.64
C PRO A 120 -17.82 9.54 11.09
N GLN A 121 -17.90 9.38 9.77
CA GLN A 121 -18.91 8.55 9.10
C GLN A 121 -18.23 7.47 8.27
N THR A 122 -17.77 6.40 8.92
CA THR A 122 -17.01 5.33 8.25
C THR A 122 -17.70 3.99 8.33
N GLU A 123 -17.87 3.35 7.18
CA GLU A 123 -18.17 1.93 7.04
C GLU A 123 -16.87 1.18 6.77
N ARG A 124 -16.66 0.04 7.45
CA ARG A 124 -15.43 -0.75 7.30
C ARG A 124 -15.75 -2.18 6.93
N HIS A 125 -15.26 -2.64 5.78
CA HIS A 125 -15.43 -4.00 5.30
C HIS A 125 -14.11 -4.73 5.16
N THR A 126 -14.11 -6.00 5.55
CA THR A 126 -13.00 -6.93 5.29
C THR A 126 -13.48 -7.94 4.25
N LEU A 127 -12.81 -7.98 3.10
CA LEU A 127 -13.12 -8.84 1.97
C LEU A 127 -12.17 -10.05 1.98
N ASP A 128 -12.40 -10.99 2.89
CA ASP A 128 -11.54 -12.15 3.08
C ASP A 128 -11.48 -13.06 1.84
N GLY A 129 -10.28 -13.59 1.56
CA GLY A 129 -10.06 -14.61 0.54
C GLY A 129 -10.08 -14.07 -0.90
N GLN A 130 -9.76 -12.80 -1.09
CA GLN A 130 -9.69 -12.17 -2.41
C GLN A 130 -8.26 -12.21 -2.98
N GLY A 131 -7.25 -12.28 -2.12
CA GLY A 131 -5.85 -12.09 -2.42
C GLY A 131 -5.55 -10.70 -2.99
N HIS A 132 -4.37 -10.60 -3.60
CA HIS A 132 -3.88 -9.38 -4.23
C HIS A 132 -4.82 -8.80 -5.32
N VAL A 133 -5.59 -9.64 -6.01
CA VAL A 133 -6.50 -9.22 -7.10
C VAL A 133 -7.94 -9.52 -6.71
N VAL A 134 -8.62 -8.50 -6.18
CA VAL A 134 -10.03 -8.60 -5.77
C VAL A 134 -10.94 -8.87 -6.97
N ALA A 135 -11.91 -9.77 -6.79
CA ALA A 135 -12.89 -10.09 -7.82
C ALA A 135 -13.71 -8.83 -8.20
N PRO A 136 -13.73 -8.41 -9.48
CA PRO A 136 -14.43 -7.20 -9.90
C PRO A 136 -15.92 -7.21 -9.55
N GLU A 137 -16.58 -8.37 -9.63
CA GLU A 137 -18.00 -8.51 -9.31
C GLU A 137 -18.28 -8.33 -7.81
N LEU A 138 -17.36 -8.75 -6.95
CA LEU A 138 -17.47 -8.50 -5.52
C LEU A 138 -17.31 -7.01 -5.23
N MET A 139 -16.27 -6.37 -5.77
CA MET A 139 -16.04 -4.94 -5.58
C MET A 139 -17.20 -4.10 -6.12
N ALA A 140 -17.75 -4.45 -7.29
CA ALA A 140 -18.92 -3.77 -7.86
C ALA A 140 -20.15 -3.84 -6.92
N ARG A 141 -20.40 -5.00 -6.29
CA ARG A 141 -21.50 -5.14 -5.31
C ARG A 141 -21.26 -4.28 -4.07
N VAL A 142 -20.04 -4.31 -3.53
CA VAL A 142 -19.66 -3.51 -2.36
C VAL A 142 -19.85 -2.02 -2.63
N LEU A 143 -19.33 -1.53 -3.75
CA LEU A 143 -19.46 -0.12 -4.14
C LEU A 143 -20.92 0.28 -4.41
N LYS A 144 -21.70 -0.56 -5.09
CA LYS A 144 -23.12 -0.30 -5.33
C LYS A 144 -23.91 -0.19 -4.02
N THR A 145 -23.70 -1.14 -3.10
CA THR A 145 -24.35 -1.11 -1.79
C THR A 145 -24.02 0.15 -1.02
N PHE A 146 -22.77 0.61 -1.06
CA PHE A 146 -22.34 1.83 -0.37
C PHE A 146 -22.91 3.11 -0.99
N PHE A 147 -22.93 3.22 -2.32
CA PHE A 147 -23.41 4.42 -3.01
C PHE A 147 -24.95 4.54 -3.09
N ASP A 148 -25.67 3.44 -2.88
CA ASP A 148 -27.14 3.42 -2.86
C ASP A 148 -27.76 3.69 -1.46
N GLN A 149 -26.93 4.06 -0.47
CA GLN A 149 -27.36 4.37 0.91
C GLN A 149 -28.03 5.74 1.05
#